data_AF-A0AB34H0E4-F1
#
_entry.id   AF-A0AB34H0E4-F1
#
_cell.length_a   1.000
_cell.length_b   1.000
_cell.length_c   1.000
_cell.angle_alpha   90.00
_cell.angle_beta   90.00
_cell.angle_gamma   90.00
#
_symmetry.space_group_name_H-M   'P 1'
#
loop_
_entity.id
_entity.type
_entity.pdbx_description
1 polymer ?
#
loop_
_entity_poly.entity_id
_entity_poly.type
_entity_poly.pdbx_seq_one_letter_code
_entity_poly.pdbx_strand_id
1 'polypeptide(L)'
;MSRRSSRLQAKQQPQPSQTDSPQETQIIQAKKRKTAQDVKKRKEEKVIKKHQYEIREIYAPKLQEFAYVTDGACSEEDILRMELIILKLLDLCILAIDSLEFQYRILAAAALCHFTSLEVVKKASGLEWDNISECVDWMVPFVSTVKSTSPVKLKVFKKISMEDRHNIQTHTNYLAMLDEVNYMNTFRKGGQLSPVCNGGIMTPPKSTEKPPGKR
;
A
#
# COMPACT_ATOMS: atom_id res chain seq x y z
N MET A 1 -62.76 26.28 80.49
CA MET A 1 -61.98 25.03 80.31
C MET A 1 -62.08 24.57 78.88
N SER A 2 -61.01 23.93 78.39
CA SER A 2 -60.88 23.23 77.11
C SER A 2 -60.39 24.01 75.90
N ARG A 3 -59.46 23.33 75.24
CA ARG A 3 -58.40 23.79 74.34
C ARG A 3 -58.83 23.59 72.90
N ARG A 4 -58.37 24.45 71.97
CA ARG A 4 -57.64 23.99 70.78
C ARG A 4 -57.02 25.15 70.02
N SER A 5 -55.70 25.09 69.92
CA SER A 5 -54.85 25.89 69.05
C SER A 5 -54.98 25.39 67.62
N SER A 6 -55.20 26.30 66.67
CA SER A 6 -55.10 26.05 65.24
C SER A 6 -54.20 27.12 64.62
N ARG A 7 -52.96 26.74 64.34
CA ARG A 7 -51.92 27.58 63.74
C ARG A 7 -52.11 27.57 62.22
N LEU A 8 -52.59 28.69 61.67
CA LEU A 8 -52.68 28.93 60.23
C LEU A 8 -51.28 29.23 59.67
N GLN A 9 -50.81 28.44 58.70
CA GLN A 9 -49.59 28.74 57.94
C GLN A 9 -49.95 29.67 56.77
N ALA A 10 -49.28 30.82 56.71
CA ALA A 10 -49.38 31.77 55.62
C ALA A 10 -48.61 31.26 54.38
N LYS A 11 -49.29 31.32 53.23
CA LYS A 11 -48.82 30.92 51.91
C LYS A 11 -47.82 31.95 51.38
N GLN A 12 -46.58 31.52 51.11
CA GLN A 12 -45.51 32.37 50.58
C GLN A 12 -45.63 32.47 49.05
N GLN A 13 -45.63 33.70 48.52
CA GLN A 13 -45.55 34.00 47.08
C GLN A 13 -44.14 33.71 46.52
N PRO A 14 -43.98 33.27 45.26
CA PRO A 14 -42.66 33.14 44.63
C PRO A 14 -42.16 34.50 44.12
N GLN A 15 -40.91 34.85 44.47
CA GLN A 15 -40.13 35.92 43.83
C GLN A 15 -39.30 35.34 42.66
N PRO A 16 -39.06 36.12 41.58
CA PRO A 16 -38.35 35.66 40.38
C PRO A 16 -36.83 35.84 40.53
N SER A 17 -36.03 34.85 40.19
CA SER A 17 -34.58 35.06 39.93
C SER A 17 -34.00 33.96 39.04
N GLN A 18 -33.44 34.41 37.92
CA GLN A 18 -32.56 33.66 37.02
C GLN A 18 -31.17 33.50 37.66
N THR A 19 -30.40 32.47 37.29
CA THR A 19 -29.15 32.64 36.49
C THR A 19 -28.34 31.33 36.38
N ASP A 20 -27.91 31.07 35.15
CA ASP A 20 -27.16 29.92 34.62
C ASP A 20 -25.87 29.57 35.38
N SER A 21 -25.64 28.26 35.57
CA SER A 21 -24.37 27.72 36.02
C SER A 21 -23.33 27.74 34.88
N PRO A 22 -22.07 28.21 35.12
CA PRO A 22 -21.02 28.27 34.10
C PRO A 22 -20.70 26.94 33.41
N GLN A 23 -21.07 25.82 34.03
CA GLN A 23 -20.80 24.48 33.51
C GLN A 23 -21.80 24.05 32.43
N GLU A 24 -23.08 24.46 32.53
CA GLU A 24 -24.09 24.12 31.52
C GLU A 24 -23.80 24.84 30.20
N THR A 25 -23.37 26.10 30.25
CA THR A 25 -22.98 26.86 29.06
C THR A 25 -21.78 26.23 28.35
N GLN A 26 -20.81 25.70 29.09
CA GLN A 26 -19.64 25.01 28.53
C GLN A 26 -20.01 23.67 27.88
N ILE A 27 -20.90 22.89 28.50
CA ILE A 27 -21.39 21.61 27.94
C ILE A 27 -22.20 21.86 26.66
N ILE A 28 -23.04 22.89 26.62
CA ILE A 28 -23.82 23.26 25.43
C ILE A 28 -22.91 23.73 24.30
N GLN A 29 -21.88 24.55 24.59
CA GLN A 29 -20.90 24.99 23.60
C GLN A 29 -20.03 23.84 23.10
N ALA A 30 -19.58 22.94 23.97
CA ALA A 30 -18.81 21.75 23.62
C ALA A 30 -19.63 20.77 22.76
N LYS A 31 -20.91 20.56 23.10
CA LYS A 31 -21.85 19.79 22.27
C LYS A 31 -22.03 20.44 20.90
N LYS A 32 -22.28 21.76 20.83
CA LYS A 32 -22.38 22.50 19.56
C LYS A 32 -21.12 22.38 18.70
N ARG A 33 -19.92 22.50 19.30
CA ARG A 33 -18.64 22.33 18.61
C ARG A 33 -18.46 20.90 18.10
N LYS A 34 -18.82 19.88 18.91
CA LYS A 34 -18.74 18.47 18.53
C LYS A 34 -19.69 18.15 17.38
N THR A 35 -20.94 18.63 17.40
CA THR A 35 -21.91 18.44 16.32
C THR A 35 -21.47 19.15 15.03
N ALA A 36 -20.94 20.38 15.12
CA ALA A 36 -20.44 21.10 13.95
C ALA A 36 -19.22 20.42 13.31
N GLN A 37 -18.31 19.87 14.14
CA GLN A 37 -17.14 19.14 13.69
C GLN A 37 -17.50 17.79 13.06
N ASP A 38 -18.51 17.09 13.61
CA ASP A 38 -19.05 15.85 13.04
C ASP A 38 -19.72 16.08 11.66
N VAL A 39 -20.44 17.21 11.53
CA VAL A 39 -21.04 17.64 10.25
C VAL A 39 -19.96 18.04 9.25
N LYS A 40 -18.92 18.74 9.69
CA LYS A 40 -17.77 19.10 8.83
C LYS A 40 -17.03 17.86 8.35
N LYS A 41 -16.74 16.92 9.25
CA LYS A 41 -16.13 15.62 8.93
C LYS A 41 -16.99 14.81 7.96
N ARG A 42 -18.31 14.77 8.15
CA ARG A 42 -19.23 14.11 7.19
C ARG A 42 -19.30 14.80 5.83
N LYS A 43 -19.19 16.13 5.79
CA LYS A 43 -19.12 16.89 4.53
C LYS A 43 -17.80 16.62 3.81
N GLU A 44 -16.67 16.65 4.52
CA GLU A 44 -15.35 16.31 3.97
C GLU A 44 -15.29 14.87 3.49
N GLU A 45 -15.83 13.91 4.25
CA GLU A 45 -15.89 12.51 3.84
C GLU A 45 -16.79 12.31 2.60
N LYS A 46 -17.89 13.07 2.48
CA LYS A 46 -18.73 13.08 1.28
C LYS A 46 -18.01 13.69 0.07
N VAL A 47 -17.23 14.75 0.27
CA VAL A 47 -16.43 15.36 -0.79
C VAL A 47 -15.31 14.42 -1.24
N ILE A 48 -14.62 13.77 -0.30
CA ILE A 48 -13.59 12.77 -0.59
C ILE A 48 -14.21 11.59 -1.34
N LYS A 49 -15.37 11.08 -0.89
CA LYS A 49 -16.10 10.02 -1.60
C LYS A 49 -16.51 10.48 -3.00
N LYS A 50 -17.08 11.68 -3.15
CA LYS A 50 -17.47 12.26 -4.45
C LYS A 50 -16.28 12.38 -5.40
N HIS A 51 -15.15 12.92 -4.95
CA HIS A 51 -13.91 12.98 -5.74
C HIS A 51 -13.40 11.58 -6.08
N GLN A 52 -13.51 10.62 -5.18
CA GLN A 52 -13.13 9.23 -5.46
C GLN A 52 -14.04 8.60 -6.54
N TYR A 53 -15.32 8.96 -6.59
CA TYR A 53 -16.23 8.55 -7.67
C TYR A 53 -15.98 9.31 -8.98
N GLU A 54 -15.68 10.62 -8.94
CA GLU A 54 -15.36 11.43 -10.13
C GLU A 54 -14.08 10.95 -10.83
N ILE A 55 -13.06 10.51 -10.09
CA ILE A 55 -11.85 9.91 -10.68
C ILE A 55 -12.17 8.55 -11.35
N ARG A 56 -13.24 7.86 -10.93
CA ARG A 56 -13.72 6.59 -11.53
C ARG A 56 -14.70 6.80 -12.70
N GLU A 57 -15.25 8.01 -12.88
CA GLU A 57 -16.27 8.32 -13.91
C GLU A 57 -15.69 8.79 -15.26
N ILE A 58 -14.37 8.76 -15.44
CA ILE A 58 -13.77 8.87 -16.77
C ILE A 58 -14.00 7.52 -17.44
N TYR A 59 -14.84 7.48 -18.49
CA TYR A 59 -15.21 6.25 -19.20
C TYR A 59 -13.94 5.61 -19.81
N ALA A 60 -13.32 4.69 -19.08
CA ALA A 60 -12.24 3.88 -19.61
C ALA A 60 -12.84 3.03 -20.76
N PRO A 61 -12.21 3.01 -21.94
CA PRO A 61 -12.66 2.18 -23.05
C PRO A 61 -12.82 0.73 -22.62
N LYS A 62 -13.79 0.03 -23.20
CA LYS A 62 -13.95 -1.40 -22.93
C LYS A 62 -12.76 -2.17 -23.48
N LEU A 63 -12.43 -3.31 -22.87
CA LEU A 63 -11.36 -4.19 -23.33
C LEU A 63 -11.48 -4.55 -24.82
N GLN A 64 -12.71 -4.83 -25.27
CA GLN A 64 -13.03 -5.10 -26.67
C GLN A 64 -12.66 -3.93 -27.60
N GLU A 65 -12.78 -2.69 -27.15
CA GLU A 65 -12.41 -1.50 -27.94
C GLU A 65 -10.88 -1.42 -28.10
N PHE A 66 -10.12 -1.75 -27.06
CA PHE A 66 -8.66 -1.86 -27.18
C PHE A 66 -8.25 -2.95 -28.16
N ALA A 67 -8.85 -4.14 -28.09
CA ALA A 67 -8.58 -5.22 -29.03
C ALA A 67 -8.93 -4.84 -30.48
N TYR A 68 -10.09 -4.20 -30.68
CA TYR A 68 -10.56 -3.74 -31.99
C TYR A 68 -9.58 -2.78 -32.68
N VAL A 69 -9.01 -1.82 -31.94
CA VAL A 69 -8.04 -0.84 -32.47
C VAL A 69 -6.75 -1.49 -32.97
N THR A 70 -6.43 -2.70 -32.49
CA THR A 70 -5.22 -3.42 -32.92
C THR A 70 -5.38 -4.17 -34.25
N ASP A 71 -6.54 -4.07 -34.92
CA ASP A 71 -6.82 -4.74 -36.21
C ASP A 71 -6.48 -6.24 -36.20
N GLY A 72 -6.80 -6.90 -35.07
CA GLY A 72 -6.55 -8.33 -34.86
C GLY A 72 -5.12 -8.71 -34.46
N ALA A 73 -4.21 -7.74 -34.25
CA ALA A 73 -2.85 -8.02 -33.79
C ALA A 73 -2.79 -8.48 -32.32
N CYS A 74 -3.80 -8.16 -31.50
CA CYS A 74 -3.85 -8.50 -30.08
C CYS A 74 -5.29 -8.87 -29.67
N SER A 75 -5.49 -10.04 -29.03
CA SER A 75 -6.81 -10.43 -28.51
C SER A 75 -7.08 -9.86 -27.12
N GLU A 76 -8.34 -9.93 -26.66
CA GLU A 76 -8.70 -9.57 -25.28
C GLU A 76 -7.88 -10.37 -24.25
N GLU A 77 -7.64 -11.66 -24.52
CA GLU A 77 -6.80 -12.52 -23.68
C GLU A 77 -5.34 -12.09 -23.67
N ASP A 78 -4.79 -11.64 -24.80
CA ASP A 78 -3.42 -11.13 -24.88
C ASP A 78 -3.27 -9.87 -24.03
N ILE A 79 -4.21 -8.93 -24.15
CA ILE A 79 -4.23 -7.68 -23.38
C ILE A 79 -4.30 -8.01 -21.88
N LEU A 80 -5.24 -8.87 -21.48
CA LEU A 80 -5.40 -9.26 -20.07
C LEU A 80 -4.19 -10.02 -19.54
N ARG A 81 -3.57 -10.89 -20.33
CA ARG A 81 -2.34 -11.59 -19.92
C ARG A 81 -1.21 -10.59 -19.65
N MET A 82 -1.03 -9.61 -20.52
CA MET A 82 -0.01 -8.59 -20.38
C MET A 82 -0.27 -7.69 -19.17
N GLU A 83 -1.51 -7.25 -18.97
CA GLU A 83 -1.92 -6.45 -17.81
C GLU A 83 -1.65 -7.22 -16.50
N LEU A 84 -2.11 -8.46 -16.39
CA LEU A 84 -1.99 -9.25 -15.17
C LEU A 84 -0.54 -9.54 -14.79
N ILE A 85 0.34 -9.81 -15.76
CA ILE A 85 1.74 -10.10 -15.44
C ILE A 85 2.49 -8.84 -14.98
N ILE A 86 2.18 -7.67 -15.55
CA ILE A 86 2.74 -6.38 -15.13
C ILE A 86 2.26 -6.01 -13.73
N LEU A 87 0.95 -6.13 -13.46
CA LEU A 87 0.39 -5.85 -12.13
C LEU A 87 0.96 -6.78 -11.05
N LYS A 88 1.07 -8.08 -11.35
CA LYS A 88 1.67 -9.05 -10.43
C LYS A 88 3.13 -8.71 -10.11
N LEU A 89 3.89 -8.24 -11.10
CA LEU A 89 5.27 -7.79 -10.88
C LEU A 89 5.31 -6.57 -9.97
N LEU A 90 4.48 -5.56 -10.24
CA LEU A 90 4.42 -4.34 -9.44
C LEU A 90 3.98 -4.61 -7.99
N ASP A 91 2.96 -5.44 -7.81
CA ASP A 91 2.50 -5.88 -6.48
C ASP A 91 3.65 -6.51 -5.68
N LEU A 92 4.47 -7.35 -6.32
CA LEU A 92 5.63 -7.97 -5.68
C LEU A 92 6.72 -6.94 -5.36
N CYS A 93 7.02 -6.02 -6.28
CA CYS A 93 8.02 -4.98 -6.11
C CYS A 93 7.69 -4.05 -4.93
N ILE A 94 6.42 -3.67 -4.75
CA ILE A 94 5.99 -2.75 -3.69
C ILE A 94 6.18 -3.36 -2.28
N LEU A 95 6.27 -4.69 -2.17
CA LEU A 95 6.59 -5.36 -0.90
C LEU A 95 8.06 -5.20 -0.49
N ALA A 96 8.95 -4.91 -1.43
CA ALA A 96 10.36 -4.63 -1.15
C ALA A 96 10.53 -3.14 -0.78
N ILE A 97 11.13 -2.86 0.38
CA ILE A 97 11.35 -1.49 0.86
C ILE A 97 12.24 -0.67 -0.10
N ASP A 98 13.20 -1.32 -0.74
CA ASP A 98 14.12 -0.71 -1.72
C ASP A 98 13.38 -0.13 -2.94
N SER A 99 12.12 -0.55 -3.19
CA SER A 99 11.30 0.05 -4.26
C SER A 99 11.02 1.54 -4.05
N LEU A 100 11.10 2.03 -2.80
CA LEU A 100 10.88 3.43 -2.44
C LEU A 100 12.00 4.36 -2.93
N GLU A 101 13.14 3.82 -3.36
CA GLU A 101 14.21 4.59 -3.99
C GLU A 101 13.82 5.07 -5.39
N PHE A 102 12.81 4.46 -6.01
CA PHE A 102 12.33 4.79 -7.35
C PHE A 102 10.99 5.54 -7.28
N GLN A 103 10.82 6.53 -8.17
CA GLN A 103 9.51 7.16 -8.34
C GLN A 103 8.53 6.14 -8.93
N TYR A 104 7.24 6.21 -8.55
CA TYR A 104 6.22 5.28 -9.06
C TYR A 104 6.11 5.25 -10.59
N ARG A 105 6.35 6.39 -11.26
CA ARG A 105 6.43 6.45 -12.73
C ARG A 105 7.60 5.65 -13.31
N ILE A 106 8.73 5.62 -12.61
CA ILE A 106 9.92 4.85 -13.01
C ILE A 106 9.67 3.36 -12.80
N LEU A 107 9.09 2.96 -11.65
CA LEU A 107 8.69 1.57 -11.40
C LEU A 107 7.73 1.04 -12.47
N ALA A 108 6.68 1.79 -12.79
CA ALA A 108 5.71 1.40 -13.81
C ALA A 108 6.36 1.27 -15.20
N ALA A 109 7.21 2.23 -15.57
CA ALA A 109 7.93 2.19 -16.85
C ALA A 109 8.94 1.03 -16.93
N ALA A 110 9.68 0.77 -15.85
CA ALA A 110 10.63 -0.34 -15.77
C ALA A 110 9.93 -1.70 -15.85
N ALA A 111 8.80 -1.86 -15.15
CA ALA A 111 7.98 -3.06 -15.22
C ALA A 111 7.46 -3.28 -16.66
N LEU A 112 6.93 -2.23 -17.30
CA LEU A 112 6.49 -2.29 -18.69
C LEU A 112 7.64 -2.65 -19.65
N CYS A 113 8.85 -2.14 -19.39
CA CYS A 113 10.05 -2.40 -20.19
C CYS A 113 10.43 -3.90 -20.21
N HIS A 114 10.18 -4.64 -19.14
CA HIS A 114 10.48 -6.08 -19.05
C HIS A 114 9.58 -6.99 -19.91
N PHE A 115 8.47 -6.45 -20.42
CA PHE A 115 7.49 -7.20 -21.24
C PHE A 115 7.21 -6.56 -22.61
N THR A 116 7.79 -5.41 -22.90
CA THR A 116 7.60 -4.67 -24.16
C THR A 116 8.96 -4.19 -24.69
N SER A 117 9.00 -3.09 -25.42
CA SER A 117 10.23 -2.48 -25.92
C SER A 117 10.42 -1.08 -25.36
N LEU A 118 11.67 -0.60 -25.37
CA LEU A 118 12.02 0.75 -24.92
C LEU A 118 11.26 1.83 -25.72
N GLU A 119 10.99 1.60 -27.00
CA GLU A 119 10.22 2.52 -27.84
C GLU A 119 8.78 2.66 -27.35
N VAL A 120 8.15 1.55 -26.94
CA VAL A 120 6.79 1.56 -26.38
C VAL A 120 6.79 2.31 -25.05
N VAL A 121 7.76 2.02 -24.18
CA VAL A 121 7.89 2.70 -22.88
C VAL A 121 8.11 4.21 -23.05
N LYS A 122 9.01 4.61 -23.96
CA LYS A 122 9.27 6.03 -24.26
C LYS A 122 8.03 6.73 -24.80
N LYS A 123 7.28 6.08 -25.70
CA LYS A 123 6.02 6.64 -26.23
C LYS A 123 4.94 6.76 -25.14
N ALA A 124 4.82 5.79 -24.25
CA ALA A 124 3.76 5.76 -23.23
C ALA A 124 4.06 6.66 -22.02
N SER A 125 5.33 6.77 -21.61
CA SER A 125 5.72 7.43 -20.36
C SER A 125 6.60 8.67 -20.53
N GLY A 126 7.15 8.89 -21.72
CA GLY A 126 8.13 9.95 -21.99
C GLY A 126 9.51 9.72 -21.36
N LEU A 127 9.77 8.53 -20.81
CA LEU A 127 11.04 8.18 -20.16
C LEU A 127 12.03 7.56 -21.15
N GLU A 128 13.30 7.93 -21.01
CA GLU A 128 14.40 7.32 -21.75
C GLU A 128 15.10 6.24 -20.91
N TRP A 129 15.95 5.43 -21.56
CA TRP A 129 16.69 4.36 -20.90
C TRP A 129 17.50 4.86 -19.70
N ASP A 130 18.15 6.02 -19.84
CA ASP A 130 18.94 6.62 -18.76
C ASP A 130 18.11 6.93 -17.51
N ASN A 131 16.79 7.12 -17.65
CA ASN A 131 15.93 7.38 -16.51
C ASN A 131 15.48 6.10 -15.78
N ILE A 132 15.45 4.96 -16.48
CA ILE A 132 14.81 3.73 -15.98
C ILE A 132 15.78 2.56 -15.79
N SER A 133 16.97 2.61 -16.39
CA SER A 133 17.94 1.50 -16.44
C SER A 133 18.26 0.91 -15.07
N GLU A 134 18.56 1.74 -14.08
CA GLU A 134 18.83 1.31 -12.70
C GLU A 134 17.64 0.54 -12.10
N CYS A 135 16.41 1.03 -12.32
CA CYS A 135 15.21 0.36 -11.87
C CYS A 135 14.94 -0.93 -12.64
N VAL A 136 15.18 -0.95 -13.96
CA VAL A 136 15.04 -2.15 -14.80
C VAL A 136 15.98 -3.23 -14.32
N ASP A 137 17.24 -2.89 -14.05
CA ASP A 137 18.25 -3.80 -13.51
C ASP A 137 17.86 -4.28 -12.11
N TRP A 138 17.46 -3.38 -11.22
CA TRP A 138 16.99 -3.74 -9.88
C TRP A 138 15.82 -4.75 -9.93
N MET A 139 14.91 -4.60 -10.91
CA MET A 139 13.69 -5.40 -11.02
C MET A 139 13.90 -6.81 -11.62
N VAL A 140 15.06 -7.12 -12.19
CA VAL A 140 15.40 -8.44 -12.80
C VAL A 140 15.02 -9.67 -11.95
N PRO A 141 15.40 -9.80 -10.66
CA PRO A 141 15.07 -10.96 -9.85
C PRO A 141 13.56 -11.10 -9.62
N PHE A 142 12.83 -9.99 -9.47
CA PHE A 142 11.38 -9.96 -9.36
C PHE A 142 10.72 -10.52 -10.64
N VAL A 143 11.21 -10.09 -11.80
CA VAL A 143 10.73 -10.57 -13.11
C VAL A 143 10.98 -12.07 -13.26
N SER A 144 12.16 -12.55 -12.86
CA SER A 144 12.50 -13.97 -12.88
C SER A 144 11.52 -14.78 -12.04
N THR A 145 11.27 -14.39 -10.79
CA THR A 145 10.33 -15.07 -9.90
C THR A 145 8.89 -15.05 -10.43
N VAL A 146 8.45 -13.92 -11.00
CA VAL A 146 7.11 -13.81 -11.61
C VAL A 146 6.96 -14.76 -12.79
N LYS A 147 7.99 -14.87 -13.64
CA LYS A 147 8.02 -15.78 -14.82
C LYS A 147 8.12 -17.26 -14.44
N SER A 148 8.80 -17.60 -13.35
CA SER A 148 8.90 -18.96 -12.82
C SER A 148 7.61 -19.47 -12.16
N THR A 149 6.74 -18.54 -11.74
CA THR A 149 5.45 -18.89 -11.14
C THR A 149 4.42 -19.25 -12.21
N SER A 150 3.48 -20.15 -11.88
CA SER A 150 2.38 -20.51 -12.78
C SER A 150 1.67 -19.28 -13.38
N PRO A 151 1.25 -19.34 -14.66
CA PRO A 151 0.54 -18.23 -15.32
C PRO A 151 -0.66 -17.76 -14.52
N VAL A 152 -0.85 -16.44 -14.45
CA VAL A 152 -1.98 -15.83 -13.76
C VAL A 152 -3.25 -16.20 -14.53
N LYS A 153 -4.09 -17.05 -13.91
CA LYS A 153 -5.40 -17.39 -14.47
C LYS A 153 -6.42 -16.37 -13.95
N LEU A 154 -7.18 -15.76 -14.86
CA LEU A 154 -8.33 -14.93 -14.50
C LEU A 154 -9.29 -15.76 -13.63
N LYS A 155 -9.51 -15.32 -12.39
CA LYS A 155 -10.45 -15.98 -11.50
C LYS A 155 -11.88 -15.71 -11.98
N VAL A 156 -12.69 -16.76 -12.02
CA VAL A 156 -14.11 -16.66 -12.35
C VAL A 156 -14.87 -16.30 -11.08
N PHE A 157 -15.50 -15.14 -11.07
CA PHE A 157 -16.34 -14.69 -9.96
C PHE A 157 -17.82 -14.75 -10.39
N LYS A 158 -18.63 -15.56 -9.72
CA LYS A 158 -20.03 -15.83 -10.11
C LYS A 158 -20.95 -14.60 -10.16
N LYS A 159 -20.58 -13.51 -9.46
CA LYS A 159 -21.39 -12.28 -9.36
C LYS A 159 -20.80 -11.10 -10.16
N ILE A 160 -19.77 -11.34 -10.97
CA ILE A 160 -19.05 -10.29 -11.71
C ILE A 160 -19.03 -10.71 -13.18
N SER A 161 -19.45 -9.81 -14.07
CA SER A 161 -19.47 -10.09 -15.51
C SER A 161 -18.05 -10.37 -16.01
N MET A 162 -17.91 -11.08 -17.14
CA MET A 162 -16.60 -11.46 -17.69
C MET A 162 -15.70 -10.23 -17.90
N GLU A 163 -16.33 -9.13 -18.31
CA GLU A 163 -15.74 -7.85 -18.67
C GLU A 163 -15.18 -7.12 -17.45
N ASP A 164 -15.71 -7.35 -16.23
CA ASP A 164 -15.27 -6.65 -15.01
C ASP A 164 -14.31 -7.46 -14.13
N ARG A 165 -13.99 -8.71 -14.49
CA ARG A 165 -13.22 -9.60 -13.59
C ARG A 165 -11.77 -9.19 -13.41
N HIS A 166 -11.18 -8.54 -14.41
CA HIS A 166 -9.80 -8.09 -14.39
C HIS A 166 -9.58 -6.97 -13.36
N ASN A 167 -10.64 -6.22 -13.00
CA ASN A 167 -10.61 -5.16 -11.99
C ASN A 167 -10.56 -5.66 -10.54
N ILE A 168 -10.64 -6.97 -10.32
CA ILE A 168 -10.64 -7.56 -8.99
C ILE A 168 -9.21 -7.92 -8.59
N GLN A 169 -8.68 -7.21 -7.60
CA GLN A 169 -7.40 -7.55 -7.00
C GLN A 169 -7.41 -8.99 -6.51
N THR A 170 -6.49 -9.81 -7.01
CA THR A 170 -6.34 -11.19 -6.56
C THR A 170 -5.13 -11.33 -5.62
N HIS A 171 -5.27 -12.15 -4.58
CA HIS A 171 -4.17 -12.48 -3.69
C HIS A 171 -3.37 -13.66 -4.24
N THR A 172 -2.06 -13.46 -4.41
CA THR A 172 -1.03 -14.47 -4.69
C THR A 172 -0.15 -14.63 -3.45
N ASN A 173 0.60 -15.74 -3.30
CA ASN A 173 1.56 -15.88 -2.19
C ASN A 173 2.82 -15.04 -2.44
N TYR A 174 2.65 -13.71 -2.38
CA TYR A 174 3.71 -12.76 -2.68
C TYR A 174 4.86 -12.80 -1.68
N LEU A 175 4.61 -13.22 -0.43
CA LEU A 175 5.68 -13.36 0.57
C LEU A 175 6.65 -14.48 0.21
N ALA A 176 6.15 -15.65 -0.19
CA ALA A 176 7.01 -16.74 -0.64
C ALA A 176 7.79 -16.37 -1.92
N MET A 177 7.15 -15.62 -2.83
CA MET A 177 7.85 -15.07 -4.00
C MET A 177 8.94 -14.07 -3.60
N LEU A 178 8.68 -13.22 -2.59
CA LEU A 178 9.65 -12.25 -2.11
C LEU A 178 10.86 -12.94 -1.46
N ASP A 179 10.65 -14.04 -0.74
CA ASP A 179 11.74 -14.85 -0.19
C ASP A 179 12.64 -15.41 -1.31
N GLU A 180 12.06 -15.85 -2.43
CA GLU A 180 12.81 -16.30 -3.62
C GLU A 180 13.61 -15.15 -4.25
N VAL A 181 13.02 -13.96 -4.37
CA VAL A 181 13.71 -12.75 -4.85
C VAL A 181 14.90 -12.42 -3.95
N ASN A 182 14.71 -12.46 -2.63
CA ASN A 182 15.78 -12.20 -1.66
C ASN A 182 16.90 -13.23 -1.76
N TYR A 183 16.57 -14.50 -1.95
CA TYR A 183 17.55 -15.55 -2.22
C TYR A 183 18.34 -15.28 -3.51
N MET A 184 17.67 -14.94 -4.62
CA MET A 184 18.33 -14.55 -5.88
C MET A 184 19.25 -13.34 -5.72
N ASN A 185 18.85 -12.37 -4.90
CA ASN A 185 19.66 -11.19 -4.60
C ASN A 185 20.97 -11.52 -3.87
N THR A 186 21.04 -12.61 -3.09
CA THR A 186 22.30 -13.03 -2.46
C THR A 186 23.38 -13.37 -3.49
N PHE A 187 23.01 -13.91 -4.65
CA PHE A 187 23.95 -14.21 -5.73
C PHE A 187 24.34 -12.96 -6.53
N ARG A 188 23.39 -12.03 -6.78
CA ARG A 188 23.70 -10.75 -7.44
C ARG A 188 24.60 -9.85 -6.59
N LYS A 189 24.38 -9.81 -5.28
CA LYS A 189 25.24 -9.07 -4.33
C LYS A 189 26.50 -9.88 -3.94
N GLY A 190 26.58 -11.15 -4.34
CA GLY A 190 27.64 -12.11 -4.03
C GLY A 190 29.03 -11.82 -4.62
N GLY A 191 29.22 -10.68 -5.30
CA GLY A 191 30.56 -10.10 -5.49
C GLY A 191 31.16 -9.51 -4.21
N GLN A 192 30.35 -9.37 -3.15
CA GLN A 192 30.76 -8.90 -1.84
C GLN A 192 30.68 -10.04 -0.83
N LEU A 193 31.45 -11.11 -1.07
CA LEU A 193 31.69 -12.11 -0.03
C LEU A 193 32.39 -11.41 1.13
N SER A 194 31.81 -11.54 2.33
CA SER A 194 32.52 -11.40 3.61
C SER A 194 33.91 -12.03 3.47
N PRO A 195 34.97 -11.47 4.08
CA PRO A 195 36.32 -11.99 3.90
C PRO A 195 36.31 -13.49 4.12
N VAL A 196 36.76 -14.25 3.12
CA VAL A 196 37.04 -15.67 3.29
C VAL A 196 37.95 -15.76 4.51
N CYS A 197 37.46 -16.39 5.56
CA CYS A 197 38.29 -16.85 6.65
C CYS A 197 39.22 -17.91 6.04
N ASN A 198 40.33 -17.46 5.47
CA ASN A 198 41.47 -18.33 5.24
C ASN A 198 41.77 -18.95 6.60
N GLY A 199 41.54 -20.26 6.70
CA GLY A 199 41.59 -21.04 7.93
C GLY A 199 42.96 -21.03 8.58
N GLY A 200 43.30 -19.93 9.24
CA GLY A 200 44.33 -19.85 10.26
C GLY A 200 43.70 -20.23 11.59
N ILE A 201 43.76 -21.53 11.90
CA ILE A 201 43.67 -22.17 13.21
C ILE A 201 43.39 -21.19 14.37
N MET A 202 42.13 -21.07 14.77
CA MET A 202 41.70 -20.42 16.01
C MET A 202 41.66 -21.42 17.18
N THR A 203 42.77 -22.12 17.45
CA THR A 203 42.92 -22.71 18.79
C THR A 203 43.66 -21.71 19.68
N PRO A 204 43.09 -21.36 20.85
CA PRO A 204 43.85 -20.69 21.90
C PRO A 204 45.08 -21.55 22.26
N PRO A 205 46.27 -20.96 22.48
CA PRO A 205 47.42 -21.73 22.91
C PRO A 205 47.16 -22.39 24.28
N LYS A 206 47.61 -23.63 24.46
CA LYS A 206 47.57 -24.32 25.75
C LYS A 206 48.49 -23.61 26.75
N SER A 207 47.94 -23.33 27.94
CA SER A 207 48.54 -22.52 29.01
C SER A 207 49.64 -23.22 29.83
N THR A 208 50.58 -23.96 29.23
CA THR A 208 51.60 -24.70 30.02
C THR A 208 53.05 -24.59 29.57
N GLU A 209 53.43 -23.71 28.64
CA GLU A 209 54.87 -23.51 28.34
C GLU A 209 55.35 -22.11 28.70
N LYS A 210 56.16 -22.06 29.75
CA LYS A 210 56.92 -20.90 30.21
C LYS A 210 58.18 -20.78 29.34
N PRO A 211 58.43 -19.68 28.62
CA PRO A 211 59.65 -19.56 27.83
C PRO A 211 60.88 -19.49 28.75
N PRO A 212 62.00 -20.18 28.40
CA PRO A 212 63.23 -20.07 29.16
C PRO A 212 63.78 -18.64 29.06
N GLY A 213 64.09 -18.06 30.21
CA GLY A 213 64.64 -16.71 30.33
C GLY A 213 65.90 -16.56 29.48
N LYS A 214 65.96 -15.49 28.69
CA LYS A 214 67.20 -15.05 28.04
C LYS A 214 68.11 -14.45 29.13
N ARG A 215 69.38 -14.87 29.08
CA ARG A 215 70.49 -14.39 29.91
C ARG A 215 70.69 -12.88 29.80
#